data_AF-A0ABD5WW54-F1
#
_entry.id   AF-A0ABD5WW54-F1
#
_cell.length_a   1.000
_cell.length_b   1.000
_cell.length_c   1.000
_cell.angle_alpha   90.00
_cell.angle_beta   90.00
_cell.angle_gamma   90.00
#
_symmetry.space_group_name_H-M   'P 1'
#
loop_
_entity.id
_entity.type
_entity.pdbx_description
1 polymer ?
#
loop_
_entity_poly.entity_id
_entity_poly.type
_entity_poly.pdbx_seq_one_letter_code
_entity_poly.pdbx_strand_id
1 'polypeptide(L)'
;MRTVFHVSTVDQLSYVDAKVTNLLADETVPVSHVAVVVDNPAVIDAAESGDGRERVETVLAAGGDDAETAFRVCSNALRGATATLDDLPHGVERASSGVGELTRLQADGWAYIRP
;
A
#
# COMPACT_ATOMS: atom_id res chain seq x y z
N MET A 1 -16.47 2.79 3.75
CA MET A 1 -15.43 2.47 4.74
C MET A 1 -14.07 2.82 4.16
N ARG A 2 -13.07 3.03 5.00
CA ARG A 2 -11.69 3.31 4.59
C ARG A 2 -10.76 2.34 5.28
N THR A 3 -9.83 1.75 4.55
CA THR A 3 -9.00 0.65 5.06
C THR A 3 -7.55 0.85 4.67
N VAL A 4 -6.64 0.65 5.62
CA VAL A 4 -5.19 0.65 5.37
C VAL A 4 -4.62 -0.74 5.59
N PHE A 5 -3.89 -1.24 4.59
CA PHE A 5 -3.07 -2.43 4.68
C PHE A 5 -1.64 -2.04 5.04
N HIS A 6 -1.10 -2.67 6.07
CA HIS A 6 0.28 -2.50 6.50
C HIS A 6 1.14 -3.66 6.01
N VAL A 7 2.05 -3.37 5.08
CA VAL A 7 2.96 -4.36 4.49
C VAL A 7 4.38 -4.11 5.00
N SER A 8 4.86 -4.97 5.89
CA SER A 8 6.22 -4.90 6.47
C SER A 8 7.17 -5.98 5.97
N THR A 9 6.68 -6.96 5.20
CA THR A 9 7.49 -8.09 4.67
C THR A 9 7.24 -8.32 3.18
N VAL A 10 8.22 -8.94 2.50
CA VAL A 10 8.11 -9.28 1.07
C VAL A 10 7.04 -10.34 0.84
N ASP A 11 6.84 -11.25 1.81
CA ASP A 11 5.75 -12.22 1.80
C ASP A 11 4.38 -11.50 1.75
N GLN A 12 4.16 -10.50 2.61
CA GLN A 12 2.94 -9.69 2.60
C GLN A 12 2.73 -8.95 1.27
N LEU A 13 3.80 -8.46 0.65
CA LEU A 13 3.74 -7.83 -0.67
C LEU A 13 3.25 -8.81 -1.74
N SER A 14 3.62 -10.10 -1.65
CA SER A 14 3.30 -11.11 -2.66
C SER A 14 1.80 -11.46 -2.78
N TYR A 15 0.95 -10.96 -1.88
CA TYR A 15 -0.49 -11.16 -1.93
C TYR A 15 -1.33 -9.92 -1.56
N VAL A 16 -0.72 -8.73 -1.40
CA VAL A 16 -1.46 -7.53 -0.97
C VAL A 16 -2.48 -7.09 -2.01
N ASP A 17 -2.15 -7.18 -3.31
CA ASP A 17 -3.05 -6.91 -4.43
C ASP A 17 -4.30 -7.78 -4.36
N ALA A 18 -4.16 -9.08 -4.12
CA ALA A 18 -5.28 -9.99 -3.99
C ALA A 18 -6.17 -9.61 -2.78
N LYS A 19 -5.58 -9.14 -1.67
CA LYS A 19 -6.34 -8.67 -0.51
C LYS A 19 -7.09 -7.36 -0.81
N VAL A 20 -6.46 -6.42 -1.49
CA VAL A 20 -7.08 -5.15 -1.91
C VAL A 20 -8.25 -5.42 -2.87
N THR A 21 -8.02 -6.21 -3.92
CA THR A 21 -9.06 -6.56 -4.91
C THR A 21 -10.23 -7.29 -4.27
N ASN A 22 -9.97 -8.25 -3.38
CA ASN A 22 -11.05 -8.96 -2.67
C ASN A 22 -11.86 -8.02 -1.77
N LEU A 23 -11.22 -7.07 -1.09
CA LEU A 23 -11.92 -6.10 -0.25
C LEU A 23 -12.79 -5.15 -1.08
N LEU A 24 -12.29 -4.69 -2.23
CA LEU A 24 -13.05 -3.81 -3.13
C LEU A 24 -14.22 -4.52 -3.80
N ALA A 25 -14.09 -5.82 -4.07
CA ALA A 25 -15.16 -6.65 -4.65
C ALA A 25 -16.20 -7.14 -3.62
N ASP A 26 -15.98 -6.92 -2.33
CA ASP A 26 -16.90 -7.36 -1.27
C ASP A 26 -18.08 -6.38 -1.14
N GLU A 27 -19.19 -6.70 -1.80
CA GLU A 27 -20.42 -5.90 -1.78
C GLU A 27 -21.05 -5.77 -0.38
N THR A 28 -20.65 -6.60 0.59
CA THR A 28 -21.15 -6.52 1.97
C THR A 28 -20.47 -5.43 2.79
N VAL A 29 -19.33 -4.92 2.32
CA VAL A 29 -18.54 -3.88 2.98
C VAL A 29 -18.30 -2.74 1.98
N PRO A 30 -19.14 -1.68 1.98
CA PRO A 30 -18.94 -0.57 1.06
C PRO A 30 -17.63 0.15 1.41
N VAL A 31 -16.62 0.06 0.55
CA VAL A 31 -15.30 0.68 0.72
C VAL A 31 -15.14 1.82 -0.28
N SER A 32 -14.70 2.99 0.20
CA SER A 32 -14.46 4.16 -0.65
C SER A 32 -12.98 4.50 -0.79
N HIS A 33 -12.12 4.05 0.13
CA HIS A 33 -10.68 4.27 0.04
C HIS A 33 -9.92 3.06 0.58
N VAL A 34 -8.86 2.67 -0.14
CA VAL A 34 -7.88 1.69 0.31
C VAL A 34 -6.48 2.29 0.20
N ALA A 35 -5.68 2.17 1.26
CA ALA A 35 -4.28 2.53 1.23
C ALA A 35 -3.42 1.31 1.55
N VAL A 36 -2.28 1.18 0.90
CA VAL A 36 -1.20 0.28 1.29
C VAL A 36 -0.05 1.13 1.82
N VAL A 37 0.40 0.85 3.03
CA VAL A 37 1.57 1.52 3.63
C VAL A 37 2.68 0.51 3.82
N VAL A 38 3.83 0.80 3.20
CA VAL A 38 5.07 0.02 3.31
C VAL A 38 6.06 0.74 4.20
N ASP A 39 6.60 0.04 5.20
CA ASP A 39 7.52 0.60 6.20
C ASP A 39 8.89 -0.07 6.28
N ASN A 40 9.21 -0.97 5.34
CA ASN A 40 10.43 -1.76 5.35
C ASN A 40 11.24 -1.59 4.05
N PRO A 41 12.55 -1.30 4.10
CA PRO A 41 13.42 -1.18 2.92
C PRO A 41 13.36 -2.37 1.97
N ALA A 42 13.38 -3.60 2.48
CA ALA A 42 13.38 -4.81 1.65
C ALA A 42 12.08 -4.97 0.86
N VAL A 43 10.97 -4.45 1.38
CA VAL A 43 9.68 -4.43 0.68
C VAL A 43 9.66 -3.36 -0.40
N ILE A 44 10.27 -2.20 -0.12
CA ILE A 44 10.41 -1.12 -1.11
C ILE A 44 11.27 -1.60 -2.28
N ASP A 45 12.42 -2.24 -2.01
CA ASP A 45 13.27 -2.83 -3.06
C ASP A 45 12.53 -3.90 -3.86
N ALA A 46 11.74 -4.75 -3.20
CA ALA A 46 10.92 -5.75 -3.88
C ALA A 46 9.80 -5.14 -4.75
N ALA A 47 9.32 -3.93 -4.43
CA ALA A 47 8.28 -3.22 -5.17
C ALA A 47 8.79 -2.54 -6.46
N GLU A 48 10.11 -2.42 -6.63
CA GLU A 48 10.73 -1.74 -7.76
C GLU A 48 10.55 -2.50 -9.08
N SER A 49 10.68 -3.83 -9.05
CA SER A 49 10.76 -4.68 -10.25
C SER A 49 10.08 -6.04 -10.10
N GLY A 50 9.92 -6.75 -11.22
CA GLY A 50 9.32 -8.09 -11.29
C GLY A 50 7.90 -8.15 -10.73
N ASP A 51 7.55 -9.28 -10.12
CA ASP A 51 6.21 -9.54 -9.56
C ASP A 51 5.79 -8.46 -8.54
N GLY A 52 6.72 -7.96 -7.72
CA GLY A 52 6.40 -6.95 -6.71
C GLY A 52 5.96 -5.63 -7.34
N ARG A 53 6.59 -5.24 -8.45
CA ARG A 53 6.17 -4.08 -9.26
C ARG A 53 4.77 -4.27 -9.82
N GLU A 54 4.50 -5.42 -10.45
CA GLU A 54 3.19 -5.74 -11.03
C GLU A 54 2.09 -5.71 -9.97
N ARG A 55 2.38 -6.14 -8.73
CA ARG A 55 1.41 -6.07 -7.62
C ARG A 55 1.12 -4.64 -7.19
N VAL A 56 2.14 -3.79 -7.10
CA VAL A 56 1.95 -2.36 -6.79
C VAL A 56 1.14 -1.66 -7.87
N GLU A 57 1.44 -1.91 -9.14
CA GLU A 57 0.67 -1.40 -10.28
C GLU A 57 -0.78 -1.90 -10.24
N THR A 58 -1.00 -3.17 -9.90
CA THR A 58 -2.34 -3.74 -9.71
C THR A 58 -3.10 -3.04 -8.59
N VAL A 59 -2.49 -2.77 -7.43
CA VAL A 59 -3.13 -2.04 -6.33
C VAL A 59 -3.52 -0.62 -6.77
N LEU A 60 -2.61 0.09 -7.44
CA LEU A 60 -2.86 1.45 -7.91
C LEU A 60 -3.95 1.51 -8.99
N ALA A 61 -4.06 0.47 -9.82
CA ALA A 61 -5.08 0.36 -10.86
C ALA A 61 -6.42 -0.23 -10.35
N ALA A 62 -6.46 -0.82 -9.15
CA ALA A 62 -7.66 -1.43 -8.60
C ALA A 62 -8.72 -0.40 -8.15
N GLY A 63 -8.33 0.87 -8.01
CA GLY A 63 -9.28 1.96 -7.83
C GLY A 63 -10.19 2.13 -9.04
N GLY A 64 -11.41 2.61 -8.80
CA GLY A 64 -12.43 2.83 -9.82
C GLY A 64 -13.35 3.98 -9.43
N ASP A 65 -14.51 4.07 -10.08
CA ASP A 65 -15.46 5.18 -9.85
C ASP A 65 -15.97 5.24 -8.39
N ASP A 66 -16.02 4.08 -7.71
CA ASP A 66 -16.58 3.95 -6.36
C ASP A 66 -15.53 3.95 -5.24
N ALA A 67 -14.24 3.79 -5.57
CA ALA A 67 -13.18 3.67 -4.57
C ALA A 67 -11.81 4.14 -5.07
N GLU A 68 -11.10 4.88 -4.22
CA GLU A 68 -9.73 5.31 -4.47
C GLU A 68 -8.72 4.34 -3.86
N THR A 69 -7.60 4.10 -4.55
CA THR A 69 -6.47 3.32 -4.03
C THR A 69 -5.21 4.16 -3.96
N ALA A 70 -4.40 3.94 -2.93
CA ALA A 70 -3.11 4.60 -2.74
C ALA A 70 -2.04 3.61 -2.28
N PHE A 71 -0.81 3.82 -2.74
CA PHE A 71 0.36 3.06 -2.28
C PHE A 71 1.42 4.02 -1.74
N ARG A 72 1.73 3.92 -0.45
CA ARG A 72 2.59 4.86 0.27
C ARG A 72 3.81 4.16 0.84
N VAL A 73 4.99 4.71 0.57
CA VAL A 73 6.25 4.23 1.16
C VAL A 73 6.73 5.15 2.27
N CYS A 74 7.19 4.56 3.37
CA CYS A 74 7.78 5.28 4.49
C CYS A 74 9.08 5.98 4.06
N SER A 75 9.16 7.30 4.19
CA SER A 75 10.38 8.06 3.83
C SER A 75 11.62 7.63 4.62
N ASN A 76 11.47 7.19 5.87
CA ASN A 76 12.61 6.68 6.65
C ASN A 76 13.09 5.33 6.13
N ALA A 77 12.17 4.45 5.72
CA ALA A 77 12.51 3.15 5.14
C ALA A 77 13.11 3.31 3.74
N LEU A 78 12.59 4.24 2.93
CA LEU A 78 13.12 4.57 1.60
C LEU A 78 14.59 5.00 1.65
N ARG A 79 15.05 5.64 2.74
CA ARG A 79 16.48 5.97 2.92
C ARG A 79 17.39 4.75 3.14
N GLY A 80 16.82 3.64 3.60
CA GLY A 80 17.53 2.38 3.79
C GLY A 80 17.36 1.41 2.63
N ALA A 81 16.53 1.75 1.65
CA ALA A 81 16.31 0.98 0.42
C ALA A 81 17.39 1.31 -0.61
N THR A 82 17.60 0.41 -1.55
CA THR A 82 18.41 0.67 -2.74
C THR A 82 17.59 1.46 -3.77
N ALA A 83 16.32 1.12 -3.92
CA ALA A 83 15.39 1.81 -4.81
C ALA A 83 15.08 3.23 -4.31
N THR A 84 14.93 4.16 -5.25
CA THR A 84 14.42 5.50 -5.01
C THR A 84 12.92 5.57 -5.36
N LEU A 85 12.27 6.70 -5.05
CA LEU A 85 10.87 6.88 -5.42
C LEU A 85 10.66 6.82 -6.95
N ASP A 86 11.65 7.29 -7.73
CA ASP A 86 11.55 7.38 -9.19
C ASP A 86 11.69 6.00 -9.86
N ASP A 87 12.21 5.00 -9.14
CA ASP A 87 12.31 3.62 -9.61
C ASP A 87 10.99 2.84 -9.39
N LEU A 88 10.13 3.32 -8.49
CA LEU A 88 8.85 2.70 -8.16
C LEU A 88 7.77 3.00 -9.21
N PRO A 89 6.67 2.21 -9.25
CA PRO A 89 5.53 2.50 -10.11
C PRO A 89 4.99 3.92 -9.98
N HIS A 90 4.52 4.47 -11.12
CA HIS A 90 3.89 5.79 -11.13
C HIS A 90 2.65 5.79 -10.23
N GLY A 91 2.54 6.79 -9.35
CA GLY A 91 1.46 6.91 -8.37
C GLY A 91 1.83 6.41 -6.97
N VAL A 92 3.01 5.81 -6.78
CA VAL A 92 3.55 5.58 -5.44
C VAL A 92 3.92 6.91 -4.79
N GLU A 93 3.44 7.13 -3.57
CA GLU A 93 3.63 8.35 -2.81
C GLU A 93 4.55 8.14 -1.60
N ARG A 94 5.15 9.22 -1.09
CA ARG A 94 5.88 9.19 0.18
C ARG A 94 4.97 9.52 1.35
N ALA A 95 5.01 8.68 2.38
CA ALA A 95 4.61 9.05 3.73
C ALA A 95 5.81 9.61 4.50
N SER A 96 5.59 10.57 5.40
CA SER A 96 6.65 11.11 6.27
C SER A 96 7.29 10.02 7.17
N SER A 97 6.47 9.11 7.69
CA SER A 97 6.89 7.86 8.32
C SER A 97 5.76 6.83 8.20
N GLY A 98 6.08 5.55 8.03
CA GLY A 98 5.07 4.48 7.89
C GLY A 98 4.19 4.38 9.13
N VAL A 99 4.80 4.27 10.31
CA VAL A 99 4.06 4.21 11.58
C VAL A 99 3.22 5.47 11.85
N GLY A 100 3.74 6.67 11.55
CA GLY A 100 2.98 7.90 11.72
C GLY A 100 1.81 8.02 10.75
N GLU A 101 1.97 7.54 9.52
CA GLU A 101 0.88 7.43 8.54
C GLU A 101 -0.21 6.47 9.02
N LEU A 102 0.17 5.26 9.44
CA LEU A 102 -0.74 4.28 10.00
C LEU A 102 -1.50 4.80 11.23
N THR A 103 -0.82 5.54 12.12
CA THR A 103 -1.47 6.16 13.29
C THR A 103 -2.45 7.25 12.87
N ARG A 104 -2.10 8.13 11.93
CA ARG A 104 -3.02 9.17 11.43
C ARG A 104 -4.26 8.57 10.78
N LEU A 105 -4.09 7.61 9.86
CA LEU A 105 -5.20 6.96 9.19
C LEU A 105 -6.13 6.27 10.20
N GLN A 106 -5.58 5.53 11.16
CA GLN A 106 -6.40 4.91 12.21
C GLN A 106 -7.12 5.94 13.09
N ALA A 107 -6.46 7.04 13.47
CA ALA A 107 -7.08 8.13 14.22
C ALA A 107 -8.21 8.80 13.44
N ASP A 108 -8.08 8.86 12.11
CA ASP A 108 -9.10 9.36 11.19
C ASP A 108 -10.22 8.32 10.93
N GLY A 109 -10.22 7.18 11.60
CA GLY A 109 -11.27 6.15 11.53
C GLY A 109 -11.08 5.14 10.40
N TRP A 110 -9.85 4.98 9.88
CA TRP A 110 -9.54 3.89 8.95
C TRP A 110 -9.43 2.56 9.70
N ALA A 111 -9.97 1.51 9.11
CA ALA A 111 -9.70 0.15 9.54
C ALA A 111 -8.24 -0.21 9.23
N TYR A 112 -7.58 -0.92 10.14
CA TYR A 112 -6.20 -1.38 9.98
C TYR A 112 -6.17 -2.88 9.75
N ILE A 113 -5.50 -3.30 8.68
CA ILE A 113 -5.25 -4.71 8.36
C ILE A 113 -3.74 -4.91 8.21
N ARG A 114 -3.22 -5.94 8.86
CA ARG A 114 -1.87 -6.45 8.61
C ARG A 114 -2.02 -7.84 7.99
N PRO A 115 -1.82 -7.97 6.66
CA PRO A 115 -2.13 -9.19 5.94
C PRO A 115 -1.11 -10.29 6.20
#